data_AF-A0A2D9CGA9-F1
#
_entry.id   AF-A0A2D9CGA9-F1
#
_cell.length_a   1.000
_cell.length_b   1.000
_cell.length_c   1.000
_cell.angle_alpha   90.00
_cell.angle_beta   90.00
_cell.angle_gamma   90.00
#
_symmetry.space_group_name_H-M   'P 1'
#
loop_
_entity.id
_entity.type
_entity.pdbx_description
1 polymer ?
#
loop_
_entity_poly.entity_id
_entity_poly.type
_entity_poly.pdbx_seq_one_letter_code
_entity_poly.pdbx_strand_id
1 'polypeptide(L)'
;MLFEVFHMKEDKLISFIDYRESSAYDLTREQIRQRITIVRPHRYVSKSPFYGVIKQGDKAFMIPEWDEVHPKTTYEDIKYVEKKERKPRGITKKWEFKSSSSDAIYKVKQMPDGRLDCDCWGFRAHKRCKHVKEVAEGRGA
;
A
#
# COMPACT_ATOMS: atom_id res chain seq x y z
N MET A 1 -17.59 -19.91 4.43
CA MET A 1 -17.24 -18.48 4.54
C MET A 1 -16.41 -18.27 5.78
N LEU A 2 -15.40 -17.39 5.69
CA LEU A 2 -14.59 -16.99 6.84
C LEU A 2 -15.11 -15.69 7.43
N PHE A 3 -15.11 -15.61 8.76
CA PHE A 3 -15.47 -14.42 9.51
C PHE A 3 -14.35 -14.07 10.46
N GLU A 4 -14.02 -12.80 10.53
CA GLU A 4 -13.14 -12.27 11.56
C GLU A 4 -14.01 -11.72 12.68
N VAL A 5 -13.88 -12.34 13.84
CA VAL A 5 -14.69 -12.05 15.01
C VAL A 5 -13.81 -11.29 15.98
N PHE A 6 -14.21 -10.06 16.29
CA PHE A 6 -13.56 -9.22 17.28
C PHE A 6 -14.36 -9.26 18.56
N HIS A 7 -13.69 -9.49 19.68
CA HIS A 7 -14.31 -9.45 20.98
C HIS A 7 -13.37 -8.84 22.02
N MET A 8 -13.96 -8.25 23.05
CA MET A 8 -13.22 -7.59 24.11
C MET A 8 -12.89 -8.60 25.21
N LYS A 9 -11.61 -8.75 25.54
CA LYS A 9 -11.13 -9.50 26.70
C LYS A 9 -10.18 -8.61 27.48
N GLU A 10 -10.52 -8.29 28.74
CA GLU A 10 -9.65 -7.53 29.65
C GLU A 10 -9.12 -6.21 29.04
N ASP A 11 -10.02 -5.39 28.49
CA ASP A 11 -9.72 -4.14 27.77
C ASP A 11 -8.88 -4.25 26.49
N LYS A 12 -8.60 -5.47 26.00
CA LYS A 12 -7.94 -5.71 24.71
C LYS A 12 -8.92 -6.27 23.70
N LEU A 13 -8.88 -5.72 22.48
CA LEU A 13 -9.61 -6.24 21.33
C LEU A 13 -8.84 -7.41 20.75
N ILE A 14 -9.40 -8.61 20.86
CA ILE A 14 -8.81 -9.84 20.30
C ILE A 14 -9.62 -10.22 19.05
N SER A 15 -8.94 -10.65 17.99
CA SER A 15 -9.57 -11.20 16.79
C SER A 15 -9.20 -12.67 16.57
N PHE A 16 -10.16 -13.43 16.06
CA PHE A 16 -9.93 -14.78 15.56
C PHE A 16 -10.73 -15.02 14.28
N ILE A 17 -10.32 -16.00 13.49
CA ILE A 17 -10.96 -16.37 12.23
C ILE A 17 -11.85 -17.60 12.46
N ASP A 18 -13.14 -17.43 12.25
CA ASP A 18 -14.16 -18.48 12.36
C ASP A 18 -14.64 -18.91 10.98
N TYR A 19 -14.85 -20.20 10.76
CA TYR A 19 -15.45 -20.71 9.53
C TYR A 19 -16.90 -21.12 9.77
N ARG A 20 -17.80 -20.65 8.90
CA ARG A 20 -19.19 -21.11 8.87
C ARG A 20 -19.67 -21.37 7.45
N GLU A 21 -20.64 -22.26 7.32
CA GLU A 21 -21.28 -22.60 6.04
C GLU A 21 -22.32 -21.56 5.62
N SER A 22 -22.96 -20.90 6.58
CA SER A 22 -23.99 -19.88 6.36
C SER A 22 -23.47 -18.46 6.60
N SER A 23 -24.12 -17.49 5.96
CA SER A 23 -23.94 -16.05 6.22
C SER A 23 -24.63 -15.60 7.51
N ALA A 24 -25.57 -16.39 8.04
CA ALA A 24 -26.19 -16.13 9.32
C ALA A 24 -25.18 -16.34 10.46
N TYR A 25 -24.91 -15.27 11.21
CA TYR A 25 -23.99 -15.31 12.34
C TYR A 25 -24.73 -15.19 13.66
N ASP A 26 -25.05 -16.34 14.25
CA ASP A 26 -25.61 -16.39 15.61
C ASP A 26 -24.53 -16.13 16.66
N LEU A 27 -24.71 -15.05 17.41
CA LEU A 27 -23.88 -14.70 18.57
C LEU A 27 -24.31 -15.52 19.79
N THR A 28 -23.34 -16.05 20.53
CA THR A 28 -23.63 -16.73 21.80
C THR A 28 -24.07 -15.72 22.86
N ARG A 29 -24.79 -16.19 23.90
CA ARG A 29 -25.21 -15.35 25.03
C ARG A 29 -24.04 -14.64 25.73
N GLU A 30 -22.85 -15.25 25.69
CA GLU A 30 -21.61 -14.71 26.25
C GLU A 30 -21.03 -13.60 25.37
N GLN A 31 -21.05 -13.77 24.04
CA GLN A 31 -20.64 -12.74 23.07
C GLN A 31 -21.58 -11.53 23.08
N ILE A 32 -22.88 -11.73 23.30
CA ILE A 32 -23.86 -10.64 23.47
C ILE A 32 -23.61 -9.87 24.78
N ARG A 33 -23.19 -10.58 25.83
CA ARG A 33 -22.85 -9.98 27.13
C ARG A 33 -21.58 -9.13 27.06
N GLN A 34 -20.64 -9.47 26.17
CA GLN A 34 -19.51 -8.62 25.82
C GLN A 34 -20.01 -7.45 24.97
N ARG A 35 -19.97 -6.24 25.54
CA ARG A 35 -20.60 -5.01 24.99
C ARG A 35 -20.28 -4.69 23.53
N ILE A 36 -19.19 -5.23 22.97
CA ILE A 36 -18.77 -5.00 21.58
C ILE A 36 -18.26 -6.32 21.02
N THR A 37 -19.12 -7.02 20.25
CA THR A 37 -18.70 -8.10 19.35
C THR A 37 -18.91 -7.62 17.92
N ILE A 38 -17.83 -7.52 17.15
CA ILE A 38 -17.88 -7.11 15.74
C ILE A 38 -17.56 -8.34 14.89
N VAL A 39 -18.45 -8.65 13.96
CA VAL A 39 -18.26 -9.76 13.03
C VAL A 39 -18.19 -9.18 11.62
N ARG A 40 -17.12 -9.49 10.89
CA ARG A 40 -17.01 -9.13 9.48
C ARG A 40 -16.60 -10.33 8.64
N PRO A 41 -17.04 -10.42 7.37
CA PRO A 41 -16.48 -11.37 6.43
C PRO A 41 -14.95 -11.16 6.32
N HIS A 42 -14.20 -12.23 6.46
CA HIS A 42 -12.74 -12.23 6.34
C HIS A 42 -12.34 -12.68 4.93
N ARG A 43 -11.35 -12.01 4.36
CA ARG A 43 -10.69 -12.43 3.12
C ARG A 43 -9.19 -12.24 3.25
N TYR A 44 -8.42 -13.25 2.89
CA TYR A 44 -6.97 -13.14 2.81
C TYR A 44 -6.57 -12.28 1.63
N VAL A 45 -5.40 -11.65 1.72
CA VAL A 45 -4.88 -10.81 0.65
C VAL A 45 -3.62 -11.44 0.10
N SER A 46 -3.66 -11.85 -1.17
CA SER A 46 -2.47 -12.29 -1.88
C SER A 46 -1.76 -11.11 -2.54
N LYS A 47 -0.44 -11.07 -2.43
CA LYS A 47 0.40 -10.11 -3.17
C LYS A 47 0.71 -10.55 -4.61
N SER A 48 0.46 -11.81 -4.95
CA SER A 48 0.68 -12.37 -6.29
C SER A 48 -0.66 -12.59 -7.00
N PRO A 49 -0.76 -12.32 -8.32
CA PRO A 49 -1.95 -12.67 -9.10
C PRO A 49 -2.12 -14.18 -9.24
N PHE A 50 -1.03 -14.93 -9.14
CA PHE A 50 -1.04 -16.39 -9.07
C PHE A 50 -0.97 -16.79 -7.61
N TYR A 51 -2.11 -17.18 -7.05
CA TYR A 51 -2.22 -17.65 -5.68
C TYR A 51 -2.97 -18.97 -5.63
N GLY A 52 -2.72 -19.73 -4.56
CA GLY A 52 -3.36 -21.01 -4.32
C GLY A 52 -3.33 -21.36 -2.85
N VAL A 53 -4.13 -22.35 -2.46
CA VAL A 53 -4.13 -22.90 -1.10
C VAL A 53 -3.62 -24.32 -1.16
N ILE A 54 -2.53 -24.59 -0.45
CA ILE A 54 -2.02 -25.94 -0.23
C ILE A 54 -2.50 -26.40 1.14
N LYS A 55 -3.00 -27.63 1.24
CA LYS A 55 -3.36 -28.26 2.51
C LYS A 55 -2.34 -29.34 2.84
N GLN A 56 -1.75 -29.26 4.02
CA GLN A 56 -0.79 -30.24 4.52
C GLN A 56 -1.25 -30.69 5.91
N GLY A 57 -1.94 -31.82 5.97
CA GLY A 57 -2.58 -32.31 7.19
C GLY A 57 -3.65 -31.34 7.69
N ASP A 58 -3.54 -30.93 8.95
CA ASP A 58 -4.47 -30.00 9.60
C ASP A 58 -4.22 -28.52 9.29
N LYS A 59 -3.12 -28.21 8.59
CA LYS A 59 -2.72 -26.85 8.25
C LYS A 59 -3.00 -26.54 6.78
N ALA A 60 -3.38 -25.30 6.50
CA ALA A 60 -3.44 -24.78 5.14
C ALA A 60 -2.48 -23.59 4.99
N PHE A 61 -1.87 -23.50 3.82
CA PHE A 61 -0.92 -22.45 3.47
C PHE A 61 -1.34 -21.77 2.18
N MET A 62 -1.28 -20.45 2.16
CA MET A 62 -1.47 -19.66 0.95
C MET A 62 -0.14 -19.50 0.23
N ILE A 63 -0.05 -20.02 -0.99
CA ILE A 63 1.12 -19.87 -1.86
C ILE A 63 0.95 -18.68 -2.81
N PRO A 64 2.04 -18.00 -3.22
CA PRO A 64 3.45 -18.32 -2.97
C PRO A 64 4.01 -17.78 -1.65
N GLU A 65 3.19 -17.12 -0.83
CA GLU A 65 3.67 -16.39 0.35
C GLU A 65 3.95 -17.30 1.56
N TRP A 66 3.44 -18.53 1.52
CA TRP A 66 3.50 -19.53 2.59
C TRP A 66 2.87 -19.04 3.91
N ASP A 67 1.91 -18.13 3.82
CA ASP A 67 1.16 -17.65 4.98
C ASP A 67 0.20 -18.76 5.46
N GLU A 68 0.21 -19.04 6.77
CA GLU A 68 -0.71 -20.02 7.38
C GLU A 68 -2.13 -19.45 7.37
N VAL A 69 -3.05 -20.18 6.74
CA VAL A 69 -4.45 -19.80 6.59
C VAL A 69 -5.35 -20.85 7.21
N HIS A 70 -6.61 -20.47 7.47
CA HIS A 70 -7.60 -21.39 8.02
C HIS A 70 -7.75 -22.65 7.12
N PRO A 71 -7.85 -23.87 7.66
CA PRO A 71 -7.86 -25.12 6.87
C PRO A 71 -9.04 -25.24 5.88
N LYS A 72 -10.13 -24.53 6.17
CA LYS A 72 -11.32 -24.44 5.32
C LYS A 72 -11.31 -23.23 4.35
N THR A 73 -10.20 -22.52 4.25
CA THR A 73 -10.02 -21.43 3.26
C THR A 73 -10.14 -22.00 1.85
N THR A 74 -10.97 -21.38 1.02
CA THR A 74 -11.06 -21.68 -0.41
C THR A 74 -10.40 -20.59 -1.24
N TYR A 75 -10.27 -20.83 -2.55
CA TYR A 75 -9.72 -19.85 -3.48
C TYR A 75 -10.52 -18.52 -3.47
N GLU A 76 -11.83 -18.59 -3.27
CA GLU A 76 -12.73 -17.42 -3.25
C GLU A 76 -12.56 -16.53 -2.02
N ASP A 77 -12.01 -17.10 -0.93
CA ASP A 77 -11.69 -16.36 0.30
C ASP A 77 -10.39 -15.55 0.17
N ILE A 78 -9.65 -15.68 -0.94
CA ILE A 78 -8.41 -14.94 -1.21
C ILE A 78 -8.69 -13.85 -2.24
N LYS A 79 -8.21 -12.63 -1.94
CA LYS A 79 -8.28 -11.49 -2.85
C LYS A 79 -6.88 -11.06 -3.25
N TYR A 80 -6.60 -11.04 -4.56
CA TYR A 80 -5.43 -10.35 -5.06
C TYR A 80 -5.63 -8.84 -5.00
N VAL A 81 -4.67 -8.13 -4.41
CA VAL A 81 -4.62 -6.66 -4.46
C VAL A 81 -3.42 -6.27 -5.29
N GLU A 82 -3.69 -5.80 -6.50
CA GLU A 82 -2.64 -5.25 -7.36
C GLU A 82 -1.96 -4.10 -6.65
N LYS A 83 -0.62 -4.13 -6.65
CA LYS A 83 0.18 -3.07 -6.06
C LYS A 83 -0.09 -1.81 -6.87
N LYS A 84 -0.84 -0.87 -6.30
CA LYS A 84 -1.04 0.45 -6.90
C LYS A 84 0.34 1.02 -7.23
N GLU A 85 0.62 1.17 -8.51
CA GLU A 85 1.81 1.85 -8.96
C GLU A 85 1.81 3.23 -8.30
N ARG A 86 2.93 3.58 -7.66
CA ARG A 86 3.09 4.93 -7.14
C ARG A 86 3.07 5.84 -8.35
N LYS A 87 1.94 6.51 -8.60
CA LYS A 87 1.87 7.55 -9.63
C LYS A 87 3.06 8.48 -9.39
N PRO A 88 3.91 8.73 -10.41
CA PRO A 88 4.98 9.69 -10.25
C PRO A 88 4.35 11.00 -9.79
N ARG A 89 4.87 11.60 -8.72
CA ARG A 89 4.42 12.92 -8.26
C ARG A 89 4.48 13.83 -9.48
N GLY A 90 3.32 14.30 -9.94
CA GLY A 90 3.22 14.99 -11.23
C GLY A 90 4.18 16.17 -11.28
N ILE A 91 5.03 16.26 -12.29
CA ILE A 91 5.90 17.44 -12.45
C ILE A 91 4.99 18.60 -12.86
N THR A 92 4.88 19.63 -12.02
CA THR A 92 3.97 20.77 -12.25
C THR A 92 4.49 21.67 -13.37
N LYS A 93 5.80 21.93 -13.39
CA LYS A 93 6.46 22.81 -14.39
C LYS A 93 7.84 22.28 -14.74
N LYS A 94 8.24 22.48 -15.99
CA LYS A 94 9.56 22.11 -16.53
C LYS A 94 10.17 23.33 -17.22
N TRP A 95 11.44 23.58 -16.94
CA TRP A 95 12.25 24.59 -17.62
C TRP A 95 13.51 23.94 -18.17
N GLU A 96 13.93 24.37 -19.36
CA GLU A 96 15.14 23.88 -20.02
C GLU A 96 16.13 25.04 -20.20
N PHE A 97 17.35 24.85 -19.71
CA PHE A 97 18.42 25.84 -19.77
C PHE A 97 19.53 25.29 -20.65
N LYS A 98 19.90 26.01 -21.71
CA LYS A 98 21.11 25.68 -22.48
C LYS A 98 22.33 26.18 -21.73
N SER A 99 23.32 25.32 -21.58
CA SER A 99 24.63 25.71 -21.03
C SER A 99 25.32 26.70 -21.97
N SER A 100 25.97 27.72 -21.41
CA SER A 100 26.74 28.69 -22.21
C SER A 100 28.08 28.15 -22.68
N SER A 101 28.57 27.05 -22.08
CA SER A 101 29.91 26.50 -22.31
C SER A 101 29.89 25.13 -23.01
N SER A 102 28.71 24.56 -23.24
CA SER A 102 28.54 23.26 -23.89
C SER A 102 27.14 23.14 -24.49
N ASP A 103 26.92 22.20 -25.42
CA ASP A 103 25.58 21.88 -25.93
C ASP A 103 24.69 21.14 -24.91
N ALA A 104 25.06 21.12 -23.63
CA ALA A 104 24.29 20.47 -22.58
C ALA A 104 23.02 21.26 -22.23
N ILE A 105 21.88 20.56 -22.18
CA ILE A 105 20.59 21.12 -21.78
C ILE A 105 20.28 20.65 -20.35
N TYR A 106 20.26 21.59 -19.40
CA TYR A 106 19.88 21.33 -18.01
C TYR A 106 18.38 21.51 -17.83
N LYS A 107 17.73 20.51 -17.22
CA LYS A 107 16.28 20.53 -16.95
C LYS A 107 16.03 20.82 -15.48
N VAL A 108 15.18 21.80 -15.20
CA VAL A 108 14.63 22.08 -13.87
C VAL A 108 13.18 21.62 -13.83
N LYS A 109 12.81 20.85 -12.80
CA LYS A 109 11.48 20.29 -12.59
C LYS A 109 10.93 20.79 -11.27
N GLN A 110 9.67 21.24 -11.26
CA GLN A 110 8.94 21.53 -10.04
C GLN A 110 8.11 20.31 -9.63
N MET A 111 8.33 19.81 -8.41
CA MET A 111 7.51 18.77 -7.80
C MET A 111 6.20 19.37 -7.25
N PRO A 112 5.14 18.56 -7.05
CA PRO A 112 3.87 19.03 -6.46
C PRO A 112 4.04 19.69 -5.10
N ASP A 113 5.05 19.27 -4.34
CA ASP A 113 5.38 19.80 -3.01
C ASP A 113 6.04 21.21 -3.08
N GLY A 114 6.10 21.83 -4.26
CA GLY A 114 6.73 23.14 -4.49
C GLY A 114 8.26 23.11 -4.61
N ARG A 115 8.89 21.95 -4.39
CA ARG A 115 10.34 21.78 -4.48
C ARG A 115 10.82 21.82 -5.93
N LEU A 116 11.93 22.53 -6.17
CA LEU A 116 12.63 22.57 -7.46
C LEU A 116 13.77 21.56 -7.46
N ASP A 117 13.87 20.78 -8.53
CA ASP A 117 14.90 19.77 -8.77
C ASP A 117 15.60 20.06 -10.10
N CYS A 118 16.92 19.97 -10.15
CA CYS A 118 17.71 20.30 -11.33
C CYS A 118 18.75 19.22 -11.62
N ASP A 119 18.90 18.85 -12.89
CA ASP A 119 19.84 17.80 -13.30
C ASP A 119 21.33 18.20 -13.26
N CYS A 120 21.64 19.51 -13.14
CA CYS A 120 23.01 20.01 -13.23
C CYS A 120 23.91 19.54 -12.07
N TRP A 121 25.22 19.48 -12.34
CA TRP A 121 26.23 19.06 -11.36
C TRP A 121 26.19 19.87 -10.06
N GLY A 122 26.02 21.19 -10.17
CA GLY A 122 25.93 22.07 -8.99
C GLY A 122 24.76 21.72 -8.06
N PHE A 123 23.62 21.30 -8.63
CA PHE A 123 22.48 20.84 -7.85
C PHE A 123 22.71 19.46 -7.23
N ARG A 124 23.35 18.54 -7.95
CA ARG A 124 23.72 17.21 -7.40
C ARG A 124 24.71 17.32 -6.23
N ALA A 125 25.68 18.24 -6.31
CA ALA A 125 26.70 18.42 -5.28
C ALA A 125 26.21 19.21 -4.04
N HIS A 126 25.48 20.31 -4.24
CA HIS A 126 25.16 21.25 -3.15
C HIS A 126 23.66 21.50 -2.94
N LYS A 127 22.79 20.85 -3.73
CA LYS A 127 21.33 21.09 -3.76
C LYS A 127 20.95 22.55 -4.03
N ARG A 128 21.88 23.33 -4.59
CA ARG A 128 21.74 24.75 -4.93
C ARG A 128 22.45 24.97 -6.26
N CYS A 129 21.77 25.55 -7.25
CA CYS A 129 22.37 25.88 -8.53
C CYS A 129 21.79 27.19 -9.08
N LYS A 130 22.49 27.78 -10.04
CA LYS A 130 22.05 29.01 -10.73
C LYS A 130 20.69 28.82 -11.39
N HIS A 131 20.45 27.69 -12.04
CA HIS A 131 19.19 27.38 -12.71
C HIS A 131 17.98 27.37 -11.75
N VAL A 132 18.10 26.76 -10.57
CA VAL A 132 17.02 26.75 -9.57
C VAL A 132 16.78 28.15 -9.01
N LYS A 133 17.84 28.95 -8.84
CA LYS A 133 17.73 30.34 -8.39
C LYS A 133 17.03 31.21 -9.44
N GLU A 134 17.38 31.05 -10.72
CA GLU A 134 16.74 31.76 -11.84
C GLU A 134 15.23 31.43 -11.95
N VAL A 135 14.86 30.16 -11.73
CA VAL A 135 13.45 29.74 -11.66
C VAL A 135 12.76 30.29 -10.41
N ALA A 136 13.40 30.28 -9.24
CA ALA A 136 12.83 30.78 -8.00
C ALA A 136 12.62 32.31 -7.99
N GLU A 137 13.52 33.05 -8.66
CA GLU A 137 13.44 34.51 -8.81
C GLU A 137 12.50 34.95 -9.95
N GLY A 138 11.82 34.02 -10.63
CA GLY A 138 10.88 34.34 -11.71
C GLY A 138 11.54 34.89 -12.99
N ARG A 139 12.86 34.70 -13.15
CA ARG A 139 13.64 35.17 -14.32
C ARG A 139 13.74 34.14 -15.44
N GLY A 140 13.18 32.95 -15.25
CA GLY A 140 13.09 31.90 -16.27
C GLY A 140 11.75 31.92 -17.00
N ALA A 141 11.64 32.80 -18.01
CA ALA A 141 10.61 32.77 -19.05
C ALA A 141 11.29 32.60 -20.41
#